data_AF-A0A4U6V131-F1
#
_entry.id   AF-A0A4U6V131-F1
#
_cell.length_a   1.000
_cell.length_b   1.000
_cell.length_c   1.000
_cell.angle_alpha   90.00
_cell.angle_beta   90.00
_cell.angle_gamma   90.00
#
_symmetry.space_group_name_H-M   'P 1'
#
loop_
_entity.id
_entity.type
_entity.pdbx_description
1 polymer ?
#
loop_
_entity_poly.entity_id
_entity_poly.type
_entity_poly.pdbx_seq_one_letter_code
_entity_poly.pdbx_strand_id
1 'polypeptide(L)'
;MSAAAADWLPSASVTASGRPVLSAGEVERNLLPLVDLVPEENPRLAPLRGCLLALTSHRLIFLHEASRSARGLPLATVVHAYPPHRRHSHNPLRSIFSSSSSSSQHHRIRLQISRPPAGSEVVAIVVTCKADVDVFFGRLLEAIRARAWETTPAAAPASGAPVAEGAALAEDVAIRMPVVGVSGILRMEQESWESAGQNLQDAFQDLNALMSKAKEMMQLAEKMRLKLLTNASTEPNSNDEDMGSKQDMQDLLLSVGIVSPVTKETAGALYHQQLSLQLADFVRIPLEKAGGMMALVDVYCLFNRARGTELISPEDLLQACSLWEKVDVPVMLRKFDSGVKVIQTKTHSDEEVFARISSLAQKPDALQKGISPSDAAFTLGIAPALAKEHLLNAENKGLLCRDVSPDGFRFFINLFNEIDAQNIYTQKPHGLYHAWISVAMASQ
;
A
#
# COMPACT_ATOMS: atom_id res chain seq x y z
N MET A 1 15.98 33.17 -5.96
CA MET A 1 15.31 33.74 -4.77
C MET A 1 16.41 34.33 -3.89
N SER A 2 16.19 35.56 -3.41
CA SER A 2 17.17 36.40 -2.71
C SER A 2 17.61 35.81 -1.36
N ALA A 3 18.79 36.21 -0.88
CA ALA A 3 19.47 35.78 0.34
C ALA A 3 18.66 35.89 1.67
N ALA A 4 17.44 36.43 1.61
CA ALA A 4 16.50 36.55 2.73
C ALA A 4 15.66 35.27 2.99
N ALA A 5 15.77 34.24 2.13
CA ALA A 5 15.13 32.95 2.41
C ALA A 5 15.99 32.17 3.42
N ALA A 6 15.47 32.01 4.65
CA ALA A 6 16.08 31.31 5.78
C ALA A 6 17.07 32.08 6.67
N ASP A 7 16.74 33.32 7.04
CA ASP A 7 17.45 34.09 8.10
C ASP A 7 17.23 33.55 9.52
N TRP A 8 16.38 32.53 9.67
CA TRP A 8 16.12 31.84 10.93
C TRP A 8 17.15 30.73 11.24
N LEU A 9 18.08 30.44 10.32
CA LEU A 9 19.20 29.53 10.55
C LEU A 9 20.53 30.31 10.62
N PRO A 10 21.48 29.88 11.46
CA PRO A 10 22.83 30.42 11.49
C PRO A 10 23.49 30.40 10.10
N SER A 11 24.17 31.48 9.71
CA SER A 11 24.98 31.49 8.50
C SER A 11 26.20 30.58 8.66
N ALA A 12 26.46 29.72 7.67
CA ALA A 12 27.70 28.94 7.59
C ALA A 12 28.64 29.59 6.56
N SER A 13 29.94 29.54 6.83
CA SER A 13 30.97 30.06 5.92
C SER A 13 31.26 29.07 4.79
N VAL A 14 31.49 29.61 3.60
CA VAL A 14 31.77 28.85 2.38
C VAL A 14 33.11 29.31 1.82
N THR A 15 33.92 28.36 1.36
CA THR A 15 35.19 28.62 0.66
C THR A 15 34.96 29.26 -0.71
N ALA A 16 36.00 29.85 -1.32
CA ALA A 16 35.92 30.43 -2.66
C ALA A 16 35.47 29.42 -3.74
N SER A 17 35.66 28.12 -3.50
CA SER A 17 35.22 27.00 -4.35
C SER A 17 33.80 26.51 -4.07
N GLY A 18 33.03 27.17 -3.20
CA GLY A 18 31.64 26.79 -2.89
C GLY A 18 31.48 25.65 -1.87
N ARG A 19 32.57 25.17 -1.25
CA ARG A 19 32.53 24.10 -0.22
C ARG A 19 32.36 24.66 1.19
N PRO A 20 31.63 23.97 2.09
CA PRO A 20 31.45 24.42 3.47
C PRO A 20 32.78 24.42 4.22
N VAL A 21 33.03 25.46 5.03
CA VAL A 21 34.20 25.52 5.91
C VAL A 21 33.92 24.72 7.18
N LEU A 22 34.68 23.64 7.38
CA LEU A 22 34.57 22.77 8.55
C LEU A 22 35.41 23.31 9.71
N SER A 23 34.91 23.15 10.93
CA SER A 23 35.58 23.50 12.18
C SER A 23 36.67 22.48 12.51
N ALA A 24 37.61 22.82 13.40
CA ALA A 24 38.65 21.88 13.81
C ALA A 24 38.04 20.62 14.45
N GLY A 25 38.29 19.43 13.88
CA GLY A 25 37.68 18.16 14.31
C GLY A 25 36.30 17.84 13.71
N GLU A 26 35.75 18.73 12.87
CA GLU A 26 34.50 18.49 12.16
C GLU A 26 34.76 17.64 10.90
N VAL A 27 34.09 16.48 10.80
CA VAL A 27 34.25 15.52 9.70
C VAL A 27 32.94 15.44 8.92
N GLU A 28 33.04 15.50 7.59
CA GLU A 28 31.91 15.28 6.68
C GLU A 28 31.55 13.78 6.67
N ARG A 29 30.28 13.46 6.92
CA ARG A 29 29.78 12.09 7.05
C ARG A 29 28.89 11.68 5.88
N ASN A 30 28.10 12.61 5.34
CA ASN A 30 27.23 12.32 4.21
C ASN A 30 26.90 13.59 3.42
N LEU A 31 26.77 13.48 2.10
CA LEU A 31 26.45 14.58 1.22
C LEU A 31 25.29 14.19 0.31
N LEU A 32 24.25 15.03 0.27
CA LEU A 32 22.99 14.74 -0.41
C LEU A 32 22.56 15.92 -1.28
N PRO A 33 22.37 15.71 -2.60
CA PRO A 33 21.89 16.76 -3.48
C PRO A 33 20.37 16.96 -3.36
N LEU A 34 19.88 18.13 -3.79
CA LEU A 34 18.45 18.42 -4.03
C LEU A 34 17.51 18.22 -2.83
N VAL A 35 17.93 18.73 -1.67
CA VAL A 35 17.16 18.71 -0.42
C VAL A 35 16.29 19.96 -0.27
N ASP A 36 15.04 19.75 0.15
CA ASP A 36 14.12 20.81 0.54
C ASP A 36 13.98 20.88 2.06
N LEU A 37 14.03 22.09 2.59
CA LEU A 37 13.76 22.40 3.99
C LEU A 37 12.45 23.17 4.13
N VAL A 38 11.50 22.63 4.88
CA VAL A 38 10.18 23.23 5.10
C VAL A 38 9.95 23.43 6.62
N PRO A 39 9.75 24.67 7.09
CA PRO A 39 9.35 24.91 8.48
C PRO A 39 7.86 24.59 8.67
N GLU A 40 7.50 23.83 9.71
CA GLU A 40 6.13 23.34 9.94
C GLU A 40 5.26 24.32 10.76
N GLU A 41 5.85 24.99 11.75
CA GLU A 41 5.08 25.75 12.76
C GLU A 41 4.94 27.25 12.47
N ASN A 42 5.56 27.77 11.39
CA ASN A 42 5.44 29.19 11.03
C ASN A 42 5.33 29.41 9.51
N PRO A 43 4.15 29.76 8.97
CA PRO A 43 3.98 30.06 7.54
C PRO A 43 4.69 31.34 7.07
N ARG A 44 5.32 32.09 7.98
CA ARG A 44 6.14 33.28 7.68
C ARG A 44 7.60 32.95 7.38
N LEU A 45 8.07 31.73 7.67
CA LEU A 45 9.44 31.30 7.40
C LEU A 45 9.54 30.74 5.97
N ALA A 46 10.39 31.34 5.15
CA ALA A 46 10.56 30.91 3.76
C ALA A 46 11.23 29.52 3.69
N PRO A 47 10.70 28.57 2.91
CA PRO A 47 11.33 27.26 2.71
C PRO A 47 12.58 27.38 1.83
N LEU A 48 13.59 26.55 2.11
CA LEU A 48 14.74 26.37 1.22
C LEU A 48 14.44 25.20 0.28
N ARG A 49 14.66 25.37 -1.02
CA ARG A 49 14.40 24.32 -2.01
C ARG A 49 15.65 24.04 -2.84
N GLY A 50 15.91 22.77 -3.11
CA GLY A 50 17.00 22.33 -3.98
C GLY A 50 18.40 22.64 -3.45
N CYS A 51 18.61 22.55 -2.13
CA CYS A 51 19.91 22.74 -1.51
C CYS A 51 20.73 21.44 -1.53
N LEU A 52 22.05 21.57 -1.56
CA LEU A 52 22.99 20.50 -1.24
C LEU A 52 23.10 20.41 0.28
N LEU A 53 22.79 19.25 0.85
CA LEU A 53 22.87 18.98 2.29
C LEU A 53 24.16 18.24 2.60
N ALA A 54 25.01 18.82 3.44
CA ALA A 54 26.15 18.14 4.04
C ALA A 54 25.85 17.83 5.51
N LEU A 55 25.85 16.54 5.87
CA LEU A 55 25.83 16.07 7.24
C LEU A 55 27.27 15.98 7.74
N THR A 56 27.61 16.77 8.74
CA THR A 56 28.89 16.69 9.45
C THR A 56 28.70 16.06 10.82
N SER A 57 29.81 15.77 11.51
CA SER A 57 29.77 15.31 12.90
C SER A 57 29.17 16.33 13.88
N HIS A 58 29.04 17.60 13.50
CA HIS A 58 28.64 18.70 14.39
C HIS A 58 27.35 19.42 13.95
N ARG A 59 27.03 19.46 12.66
CA ARG A 59 25.91 20.23 12.11
C ARG A 59 25.42 19.70 10.75
N LEU A 60 24.19 20.05 10.41
CA LEU A 60 23.65 19.94 9.06
C LEU A 60 23.90 21.25 8.32
N ILE A 61 24.56 21.20 7.17
CA ILE A 61 24.87 22.37 6.36
C ILE A 61 24.06 22.33 5.07
N PHE A 62 23.23 23.34 4.87
CA PHE A 62 22.42 23.56 3.69
C PHE A 62 23.13 24.56 2.79
N LEU A 63 23.63 24.09 1.65
CA LEU A 63 24.32 24.87 0.65
C LEU A 63 23.36 25.15 -0.50
N HIS A 64 23.10 26.42 -0.78
CA HIS A 64 22.35 26.81 -1.96
C HIS A 64 23.33 27.27 -3.04
N GLU A 65 23.57 26.41 -4.04
CA GLU A 65 24.57 26.63 -5.08
C GLU A 65 24.33 27.92 -5.88
N ALA A 66 23.07 28.24 -6.20
CA ALA A 66 22.74 29.40 -7.03
C ALA A 66 22.98 30.75 -6.34
N SER A 67 22.99 30.82 -5.00
CA SER A 67 23.30 32.05 -4.24
C SER A 67 24.61 31.97 -3.47
N ARG A 68 25.35 30.84 -3.56
CA ARG A 68 26.55 30.53 -2.78
C ARG A 68 26.42 30.81 -1.28
N SER A 69 25.20 30.71 -0.76
CA SER A 69 24.91 30.91 0.66
C SER A 69 24.82 29.57 1.36
N ALA A 70 25.43 29.46 2.54
CA ALA A 70 25.27 28.31 3.40
C ALA A 70 24.55 28.68 4.70
N ARG A 71 23.69 27.78 5.15
CA ARG A 71 23.01 27.85 6.44
C ARG A 71 23.31 26.57 7.21
N GLY A 72 23.62 26.69 8.51
CA GLY A 72 24.01 25.56 9.35
C GLY A 72 23.03 25.35 10.50
N LEU A 73 22.57 24.12 10.68
CA LEU A 73 21.79 23.69 11.84
C LEU A 73 22.67 22.81 12.76
N PRO A 74 23.08 23.28 13.94
CA PRO A 74 23.88 22.50 14.88
C PRO A 74 23.13 21.23 15.33
N LEU A 75 23.78 20.07 15.28
CA LEU A 75 23.17 18.81 15.74
C LEU A 75 22.83 18.84 17.23
N ALA A 76 23.54 19.65 18.03
CA ALA A 76 23.24 19.89 19.44
C ALA A 76 21.83 20.47 19.69
N THR A 77 21.24 21.15 18.71
CA THR A 77 19.86 21.71 18.81
C THR A 77 18.78 20.68 18.47
N VAL A 78 19.16 19.52 17.93
CA VAL A 78 18.23 18.48 17.49
C VAL A 78 17.86 17.58 18.66
N VAL A 79 16.63 17.69 19.16
CA VAL A 79 16.14 16.87 20.29
C VAL A 79 15.57 15.56 19.82
N HIS A 80 14.87 15.55 18.69
CA HIS A 80 14.27 14.33 18.16
C HIS A 80 14.33 14.30 16.63
N ALA A 81 14.83 13.19 16.09
CA ALA A 81 14.75 12.88 14.67
C ALA A 81 13.68 11.80 14.48
N TYR A 82 12.56 12.15 13.84
CA TYR A 82 11.49 11.21 13.58
C TYR A 82 11.79 10.39 12.33
N PRO A 83 11.58 9.07 12.38
CA PRO A 83 11.71 8.24 11.19
C PRO A 83 10.70 8.69 10.13
N PRO A 84 10.97 8.43 8.85
CA PRO A 84 10.00 8.70 7.79
C PRO A 84 8.69 8.01 8.13
N HIS A 85 7.60 8.79 8.18
CA HIS A 85 6.28 8.26 8.43
C HIS A 85 5.87 7.40 7.23
N ARG A 86 6.18 6.09 7.26
CA ARG A 86 5.50 5.12 6.40
C ARG A 86 4.05 5.15 6.86
N ARG A 87 3.18 5.86 6.13
CA ARG A 87 1.74 5.68 6.32
C ARG A 87 1.46 4.21 6.05
N HIS A 88 1.24 3.43 7.11
CA HIS A 88 0.88 2.02 7.04
C HIS A 88 -0.50 1.76 6.40
N SER A 89 -1.15 2.80 5.87
CA SER A 89 -2.21 2.66 4.89
C SER A 89 -1.76 3.37 3.63
N HIS A 90 -1.31 2.67 2.59
CA HIS A 90 -1.53 3.08 1.21
C HIS A 90 -1.13 1.96 0.24
N ASN A 91 -2.16 1.49 -0.46
CA ASN A 91 -2.11 0.75 -1.72
C ASN A 91 -1.01 1.30 -2.66
N PRO A 92 -0.25 0.45 -3.36
CA PRO A 92 0.81 0.88 -4.29
C PRO A 92 0.28 1.66 -5.51
N LEU A 93 -1.05 1.71 -5.72
CA LEU A 93 -1.68 2.34 -6.88
C LEU A 93 -1.98 3.84 -6.71
N ARG A 94 -1.89 4.41 -5.50
CA ARG A 94 -2.01 5.88 -5.32
C ARG A 94 -0.72 6.66 -5.58
N SER A 95 0.40 5.96 -5.76
CA SER A 95 1.69 6.54 -6.16
C SER A 95 1.65 7.15 -7.57
N ILE A 96 0.69 6.71 -8.41
CA ILE A 96 0.61 7.08 -9.83
C ILE A 96 -0.12 8.42 -10.05
N PHE A 97 -1.03 8.83 -9.17
CA PHE A 97 -1.91 9.99 -9.41
C PHE A 97 -1.55 11.27 -8.64
N SER A 98 -0.40 11.31 -7.96
CA SER A 98 0.20 12.56 -7.49
C SER A 98 1.21 13.07 -8.51
N SER A 99 0.73 13.30 -9.73
CA SER A 99 1.45 14.04 -10.77
C SER A 99 1.13 15.52 -10.57
N SER A 100 2.00 16.21 -9.85
CA SER A 100 2.17 17.65 -10.04
C SER A 100 3.66 17.92 -10.10
N SER A 101 4.13 17.88 -11.35
CA SER A 101 5.13 18.80 -11.90
C SER A 101 6.53 18.76 -11.32
N SER A 102 7.36 17.85 -11.85
CA SER A 102 8.60 18.21 -12.58
C SER A 102 9.49 16.97 -12.73
N SER A 103 9.89 16.69 -13.96
CA SER A 103 10.91 15.73 -14.34
C SER A 103 12.25 16.00 -13.64
N SER A 104 12.67 15.12 -12.74
CA SER A 104 14.08 14.94 -12.42
C SER A 104 14.25 13.59 -11.71
N GLN A 105 15.09 12.72 -12.26
CA GLN A 105 15.52 11.43 -11.69
C GLN A 105 16.39 11.62 -10.43
N HIS A 106 15.95 12.42 -9.46
CA HIS A 106 16.75 12.77 -8.28
C HIS A 106 15.97 12.62 -6.99
N HIS A 107 16.63 12.00 -6.01
CA HIS A 107 16.15 11.70 -4.68
C HIS A 107 15.89 12.99 -3.89
N ARG A 108 14.64 13.46 -3.85
CA ARG A 108 14.27 14.69 -3.14
C ARG A 108 13.98 14.39 -1.68
N ILE A 109 14.87 14.81 -0.78
CA ILE A 109 14.66 14.70 0.68
C ILE A 109 13.97 15.97 1.15
N ARG A 110 12.83 15.82 1.84
CA ARG A 110 12.14 16.92 2.51
C ARG A 110 12.36 16.79 4.01
N LEU A 111 12.96 17.81 4.60
CA LEU A 111 13.17 17.96 6.02
C LEU A 111 12.14 18.94 6.58
N GLN A 112 11.38 18.51 7.59
CA GLN A 112 10.49 19.38 8.34
C GLN A 112 11.11 19.74 9.68
N ILE A 113 11.09 21.03 10.00
CA ILE A 113 11.57 21.57 11.27
C ILE A 113 10.41 22.21 12.02
N SER A 114 10.13 21.70 13.22
CA SER A 114 9.29 22.35 14.23
C SER A 114 10.17 22.97 15.33
N ARG A 115 9.78 24.16 15.79
CA ARG A 115 10.45 24.89 16.87
C ARG A 115 9.36 25.40 17.82
N PRO A 116 9.32 24.92 19.08
CA PRO A 116 8.22 25.19 19.98
C PRO A 116 8.03 26.70 20.24
N PRO A 117 6.78 27.16 20.50
CA PRO A 117 6.37 28.57 20.44
C PRO A 117 6.91 29.48 21.56
N ALA A 118 7.75 28.97 22.45
CA ALA A 118 8.31 29.74 23.56
C ALA A 118 9.82 29.47 23.71
N GLY A 119 10.64 30.29 23.05
CA GLY A 119 12.06 30.54 23.39
C GLY A 119 13.05 29.36 23.35
N SER A 120 12.61 28.12 23.22
CA SER A 120 13.48 26.96 23.27
C SER A 120 14.16 26.73 21.91
N GLU A 121 15.48 26.54 21.91
CA GLU A 121 16.31 26.22 20.73
C GLU A 121 16.21 24.73 20.35
N VAL A 122 15.04 24.13 20.57
CA VAL A 122 14.83 22.71 20.36
C VAL A 122 14.22 22.52 18.98
N VAL A 123 14.91 21.75 18.14
CA VAL A 123 14.52 21.44 16.76
C VAL A 123 14.16 19.95 16.67
N ALA A 124 12.98 19.66 16.16
CA ALA A 124 12.65 18.31 15.70
C ALA A 124 12.81 18.21 14.19
N ILE A 125 13.34 17.09 13.71
CA ILE A 125 13.57 16.85 12.27
C ILE A 125 12.70 15.67 11.83
N VAL A 126 11.83 15.90 10.84
CA VAL A 126 11.11 14.84 10.14
C VAL A 126 11.72 14.66 8.75
N VAL A 127 12.21 13.46 8.45
CA VAL A 127 12.81 13.13 7.15
C VAL A 127 11.76 12.43 6.27
N THR A 128 11.48 12.96 5.07
CA THR A 128 10.59 12.31 4.09
C THR A 128 11.28 12.21 2.73
N CYS A 129 11.33 11.00 2.15
CA CYS A 129 11.92 10.78 0.83
C CYS A 129 11.35 9.50 0.16
N LYS A 130 11.50 9.38 -1.16
CA LYS A 130 11.06 8.24 -1.98
C LYS A 130 12.11 7.11 -2.12
N ALA A 131 13.39 7.34 -1.83
CA ALA A 131 14.48 6.34 -1.87
C ALA A 131 15.71 6.76 -1.01
N ASP A 132 16.49 5.79 -0.52
CA ASP A 132 17.69 5.94 0.36
C ASP A 132 17.49 6.62 1.73
N VAL A 133 16.23 6.70 2.19
CA VAL A 133 15.87 7.38 3.45
C VAL A 133 16.48 6.69 4.66
N ASP A 134 16.48 5.35 4.65
CA ASP A 134 16.90 4.55 5.79
C ASP A 134 18.42 4.67 6.02
N VAL A 135 19.21 4.82 4.94
CA VAL A 135 20.66 5.03 5.02
C VAL A 135 21.00 6.42 5.56
N PHE A 136 20.34 7.46 5.04
CA PHE A 136 20.58 8.83 5.54
C PHE A 136 20.09 8.99 6.98
N PHE A 137 18.89 8.50 7.31
CA PHE A 137 18.33 8.57 8.65
C PHE A 137 19.20 7.79 9.65
N GLY A 138 19.71 6.61 9.26
CA GLY A 138 20.68 5.86 10.05
C GLY A 138 21.95 6.65 10.36
N ARG A 139 22.56 7.27 9.34
CA ARG A 139 23.76 8.13 9.50
C ARG A 139 23.49 9.38 10.34
N LEU A 140 22.32 9.99 10.20
CA LEU A 140 21.89 11.13 11.00
C LEU A 140 21.75 10.74 12.48
N LEU A 141 21.08 9.62 12.76
CA LEU A 141 20.94 9.10 14.13
C LEU A 141 22.28 8.69 14.73
N GLU A 142 23.19 8.14 13.94
CA GLU A 142 24.55 7.83 14.39
C GLU A 142 25.32 9.10 14.75
N ALA A 143 25.27 10.14 13.91
CA ALA A 143 25.90 11.43 14.18
C ALA A 143 25.31 12.11 15.43
N ILE A 144 23.98 12.05 15.61
CA ILE A 144 23.31 12.60 16.81
C ILE A 144 23.73 11.83 18.07
N ARG A 145 23.80 10.49 18.00
CA ARG A 145 24.21 9.64 19.13
C ARG A 145 25.68 9.79 19.48
N ALA A 146 26.55 9.98 18.49
CA ALA A 146 27.98 10.12 18.68
C ALA A 146 28.37 11.39 19.45
N ARG A 147 27.51 12.43 19.46
CA ARG A 147 27.70 13.69 20.21
C ARG A 147 29.11 14.26 20.09
N ALA A 148 29.69 14.20 18.89
CA ALA A 148 31.08 14.61 18.65
C ALA A 148 31.35 16.10 18.99
N TRP A 149 30.30 16.91 19.09
CA TRP A 149 30.37 18.31 19.54
C TRP A 149 30.61 18.47 21.05
N GLU A 150 30.48 17.40 21.85
CA GLU A 150 30.78 17.39 23.29
C GLU A 150 32.23 16.96 23.58
N THR A 151 32.91 16.34 22.61
CA THR A 151 34.31 15.91 22.76
C THR A 151 35.26 17.07 22.45
N THR A 152 35.85 17.67 23.48
CA THR A 152 36.92 18.67 23.33
C THR A 152 38.10 18.04 22.59
N PRO A 153 38.67 18.66 21.55
CA PRO A 153 39.87 18.14 20.92
C PRO A 153 41.01 18.20 21.93
N ALA A 154 41.43 17.04 22.45
CA ALA A 154 42.69 16.93 23.17
C ALA A 154 43.80 17.34 22.18
N ALA A 155 44.56 18.35 22.57
CA ALA A 155 45.71 18.82 21.80
C ALA A 155 46.59 17.62 21.43
N ALA A 156 46.86 17.46 20.13
CA ALA A 156 47.82 16.49 19.65
C ALA A 156 49.17 16.73 20.35
N PRO A 157 49.79 15.73 21.00
CA PRO A 157 51.15 15.91 21.49
C PRO A 157 52.06 16.03 20.26
N ALA A 158 52.70 17.19 20.15
CA ALA A 158 53.74 17.45 19.17
C ALA A 158 54.89 16.46 19.35
N SER A 159 55.38 15.94 18.23
CA SER A 159 56.58 15.11 18.15
C SER A 159 57.81 15.87 18.64
N GLY A 160 58.53 15.28 19.59
CA GLY A 160 59.86 15.69 20.04
C GLY A 160 60.48 14.56 20.88
N ALA A 161 61.46 13.86 20.30
CA ALA A 161 62.20 12.69 20.83
C ALA A 161 63.06 13.02 22.10
N PRO A 162 63.86 12.11 22.72
CA PRO A 162 64.17 10.70 22.38
C PRO A 162 64.24 9.66 23.54
N VAL A 163 64.26 8.38 23.14
CA VAL A 163 64.97 7.19 23.69
C VAL A 163 64.87 6.87 25.20
N ALA A 164 64.26 5.72 25.51
CA ALA A 164 64.74 4.79 26.53
C ALA A 164 64.23 3.35 26.25
N GLU A 165 65.17 2.41 26.25
CA GLU A 165 64.99 0.97 26.02
C GLU A 165 64.15 0.29 27.11
N GLY A 166 63.40 -0.74 26.73
CA GLY A 166 62.71 -1.64 27.67
C GLY A 166 61.89 -2.70 26.94
N ALA A 167 62.46 -3.89 26.82
CA ALA A 167 61.91 -5.06 26.13
C ALA A 167 60.61 -5.60 26.76
N ALA A 168 59.65 -6.01 25.92
CA ALA A 168 58.76 -7.15 26.16
C ALA A 168 58.05 -7.59 24.86
N LEU A 169 57.96 -8.90 24.68
CA LEU A 169 57.42 -9.66 23.55
C LEU A 169 55.91 -9.44 23.36
N ALA A 170 55.48 -9.11 22.13
CA ALA A 170 54.09 -9.27 21.68
C ALA A 170 54.03 -9.38 20.15
N GLU A 171 53.03 -10.15 19.70
CA GLU A 171 52.84 -10.77 18.38
C GLU A 171 52.83 -9.81 17.18
N ASP A 172 53.26 -10.38 16.06
CA ASP A 172 53.39 -9.79 14.72
C ASP A 172 52.00 -9.50 14.11
N VAL A 173 51.36 -8.40 14.52
CA VAL A 173 50.23 -7.83 13.78
C VAL A 173 50.80 -6.86 12.76
N ALA A 174 51.04 -7.37 11.55
CA ALA A 174 51.32 -6.55 10.38
C ALA A 174 50.13 -5.61 10.12
N ILE A 175 50.20 -4.39 10.65
CA ILE A 175 49.30 -3.29 10.31
C ILE A 175 49.53 -2.97 8.83
N ARG A 176 48.71 -3.58 7.96
CA ARG A 176 48.62 -3.18 6.56
C ARG A 176 48.12 -1.73 6.55
N MET A 177 49.01 -0.82 6.16
CA MET A 177 48.65 0.57 5.90
C MET A 177 47.47 0.60 4.90
N PRO A 178 46.38 1.35 5.14
CA PRO A 178 45.34 1.50 4.14
C PRO A 178 45.95 2.26 2.97
N VAL A 179 45.97 1.64 1.79
CA VAL A 179 46.36 2.30 0.55
C VAL A 179 45.25 3.28 0.20
N VAL A 180 45.38 4.52 0.66
CA VAL A 180 44.43 5.61 0.38
C VAL A 180 44.81 6.25 -0.95
N GLY A 181 44.01 6.00 -2.00
CA GLY A 181 44.19 6.58 -3.33
C GLY A 181 43.14 6.06 -4.33
N VAL A 182 43.05 6.66 -5.52
CA VAL A 182 42.12 6.25 -6.60
C VAL A 182 42.30 4.76 -6.96
N SER A 183 43.52 4.24 -6.90
CA SER A 183 43.83 2.82 -7.07
C SER A 183 43.28 1.92 -5.95
N GLY A 184 43.11 2.45 -4.74
CA GLY A 184 42.49 1.74 -3.61
C GLY A 184 40.98 1.65 -3.76
N ILE A 185 40.33 2.70 -4.27
CA ILE A 185 38.89 2.70 -4.56
C ILE A 185 38.57 1.73 -5.71
N LEU A 186 39.34 1.76 -6.80
CA LEU A 186 39.17 0.83 -7.92
C LEU A 186 39.36 -0.64 -7.49
N ARG A 187 40.31 -0.90 -6.60
CA ARG A 187 40.52 -2.23 -6.03
C ARG A 187 39.37 -2.65 -5.10
N MET A 188 38.88 -1.73 -4.27
CA MET A 188 37.73 -1.99 -3.39
C MET A 188 36.44 -2.22 -4.19
N GLU A 189 36.24 -1.49 -5.29
CA GLU A 189 35.12 -1.69 -6.21
C GLU A 189 35.23 -3.07 -6.88
N GLN A 190 36.40 -3.43 -7.41
CA GLN A 190 36.64 -4.77 -7.99
C GLN A 190 36.43 -5.91 -6.98
N GLU A 191 36.95 -5.78 -5.75
CA GLU A 191 36.73 -6.75 -4.67
C GLU A 191 35.23 -6.82 -4.27
N SER A 192 34.49 -5.71 -4.35
CA SER A 192 33.04 -5.69 -4.13
C SER A 192 32.25 -6.38 -5.26
N TRP A 193 32.71 -6.27 -6.52
CA TRP A 193 32.14 -7.00 -7.65
C TRP A 193 32.41 -8.49 -7.57
N GLU A 194 33.63 -8.88 -7.19
CA GLU A 194 34.02 -10.28 -7.02
C GLU A 194 33.30 -10.95 -5.84
N SER A 195 33.16 -10.25 -4.71
CA SER A 195 32.38 -10.74 -3.56
C SER A 195 30.88 -10.76 -3.83
N ALA A 196 30.33 -9.78 -4.55
CA ALA A 196 28.93 -9.82 -5.00
C ALA A 196 28.68 -10.98 -5.98
N GLY A 197 29.63 -11.25 -6.88
CA GLY A 197 29.57 -12.40 -7.80
C GLY A 197 29.65 -13.74 -7.08
N GLN A 198 30.53 -13.88 -6.08
CA GLN A 198 30.61 -15.07 -5.23
C GLN A 198 29.34 -15.26 -4.41
N ASN A 199 28.82 -14.20 -3.77
CA ASN A 199 27.56 -14.25 -3.03
C ASN A 199 26.37 -14.64 -3.94
N LEU A 200 26.34 -14.16 -5.18
CA LEU A 200 25.33 -14.54 -6.16
C LEU A 200 25.45 -16.02 -6.54
N GLN A 201 26.68 -16.51 -6.77
CA GLN A 201 26.95 -17.89 -7.12
C GLN A 201 26.62 -18.85 -5.96
N ASP A 202 26.93 -18.48 -4.72
CA ASP A 202 26.58 -19.24 -3.52
C ASP A 202 25.07 -19.23 -3.31
N ALA A 203 24.39 -18.10 -3.50
CA ALA A 203 22.93 -18.05 -3.48
C ALA A 203 22.28 -18.95 -4.54
N PHE A 204 22.87 -19.07 -5.75
CA PHE A 204 22.38 -20.00 -6.77
C PHE A 204 22.66 -21.47 -6.43
N GLN A 205 23.78 -21.78 -5.80
CA GLN A 205 24.06 -23.14 -5.31
C GLN A 205 23.09 -23.54 -4.21
N ASP A 206 22.82 -22.65 -3.26
CA ASP A 206 21.83 -22.87 -2.20
C ASP A 206 20.41 -22.97 -2.77
N LEU A 207 20.05 -22.17 -3.77
CA LEU A 207 18.76 -22.30 -4.46
C LEU A 207 18.66 -23.65 -5.16
N ASN A 208 19.73 -24.13 -5.82
CA ASN A 208 19.74 -25.46 -6.44
C ASN A 208 19.68 -26.60 -5.41
N ALA A 209 20.33 -26.46 -4.26
CA ALA A 209 20.23 -27.40 -3.14
C ALA A 209 18.80 -27.41 -2.55
N LEU A 210 18.19 -26.24 -2.41
CA LEU A 210 16.80 -26.11 -1.99
C LEU A 210 15.84 -26.72 -3.01
N MET A 211 16.06 -26.48 -4.31
CA MET A 211 15.24 -27.04 -5.40
C MET A 211 15.36 -28.55 -5.49
N SER A 212 16.54 -29.12 -5.23
CA SER A 212 16.72 -30.58 -5.18
C SER A 212 15.99 -31.19 -3.98
N LYS A 213 16.06 -30.56 -2.80
CA LYS A 213 15.33 -30.98 -1.60
C LYS A 213 13.82 -30.85 -1.76
N ALA A 214 13.35 -29.75 -2.35
CA ALA A 214 11.94 -29.56 -2.68
C ALA A 214 11.45 -30.59 -3.70
N LYS A 215 12.28 -30.96 -4.69
CA LYS A 215 11.96 -32.03 -5.65
C LYS A 215 11.89 -33.41 -4.99
N GLU A 216 12.81 -33.74 -4.09
CA GLU A 216 12.76 -34.98 -3.29
C GLU A 216 11.49 -35.04 -2.44
N MET A 217 11.13 -33.94 -1.77
CA MET A 217 9.92 -33.81 -0.97
C MET A 217 8.64 -33.93 -1.82
N MET A 218 8.62 -33.30 -3.00
CA MET A 218 7.49 -33.36 -3.94
C MET A 218 7.31 -34.77 -4.53
N GLN A 219 8.40 -35.45 -4.87
CA GLN A 219 8.37 -36.85 -5.32
C GLN A 219 7.89 -37.80 -4.22
N LEU A 220 8.24 -37.54 -2.95
CA LEU A 220 7.73 -38.30 -1.83
C LEU A 220 6.23 -38.09 -1.66
N ALA A 221 5.77 -36.83 -1.73
CA ALA A 221 4.35 -36.48 -1.67
C ALA A 221 3.55 -37.09 -2.84
N GLU A 222 4.08 -37.08 -4.06
CA GLU A 222 3.46 -37.73 -5.22
C GLU A 222 3.41 -39.25 -5.07
N LYS A 223 4.48 -39.90 -4.56
CA LYS A 223 4.49 -41.34 -4.26
C LYS A 223 3.48 -41.69 -3.18
N MET A 224 3.32 -40.86 -2.15
CA MET A 224 2.28 -41.03 -1.13
C MET A 224 0.88 -40.84 -1.71
N ARG A 225 0.68 -39.81 -2.54
CA ARG A 225 -0.59 -39.57 -3.25
C ARG A 225 -0.97 -40.74 -4.18
N LEU A 226 0.00 -41.29 -4.91
CA LEU A 226 -0.20 -42.45 -5.77
C LEU A 226 -0.53 -43.70 -4.96
N LYS A 227 0.17 -43.94 -3.85
CA LYS A 227 -0.16 -45.05 -2.93
C LYS A 227 -1.57 -44.93 -2.35
N LEU A 228 -2.02 -43.72 -2.03
CA LEU A 228 -3.39 -43.45 -1.57
C LEU A 228 -4.44 -43.71 -2.66
N LEU A 229 -4.14 -43.35 -3.92
CA LEU A 229 -5.04 -43.61 -5.05
C LEU A 229 -5.07 -45.10 -5.43
N THR A 230 -3.95 -45.82 -5.31
CA THR A 230 -3.91 -47.26 -5.61
C THR A 230 -4.54 -48.10 -4.49
N ASN A 231 -4.37 -47.73 -3.21
CA ASN A 231 -5.03 -48.43 -2.10
C ASN A 231 -6.56 -48.19 -2.05
N ALA A 232 -7.07 -47.13 -2.69
CA ALA A 232 -8.50 -46.92 -2.85
C ALA A 232 -9.13 -47.81 -3.95
N SER A 233 -8.33 -48.55 -4.73
CA SER A 233 -8.77 -49.33 -5.90
C SER A 233 -8.69 -50.85 -5.75
N THR A 234 -8.37 -51.37 -4.56
CA THR A 234 -8.43 -52.80 -4.25
C THR A 234 -9.39 -53.07 -3.09
N GLU A 235 -10.61 -53.47 -3.48
CA GLU A 235 -11.65 -54.21 -2.75
C GLU A 235 -12.27 -53.60 -1.47
N PRO A 236 -13.61 -53.52 -1.40
CA PRO A 236 -14.35 -53.09 -0.22
C PRO A 236 -14.61 -54.30 0.67
N ASN A 237 -13.93 -54.42 1.82
CA ASN A 237 -14.48 -55.20 2.93
C ASN A 237 -13.79 -54.89 4.27
N SER A 238 -14.64 -54.51 5.24
CA SER A 238 -14.53 -54.72 6.68
C SER A 238 -13.19 -54.34 7.36
N ASN A 239 -13.13 -53.15 7.97
CA ASN A 239 -13.08 -52.97 9.43
C ASN A 239 -12.63 -51.54 9.79
N ASP A 240 -13.23 -51.03 10.86
CA ASP A 240 -13.16 -49.68 11.45
C ASP A 240 -11.77 -49.15 11.89
N GLU A 241 -10.66 -49.73 11.42
CA GLU A 241 -9.31 -49.34 11.85
C GLU A 241 -8.66 -48.26 10.96
N ASP A 242 -9.22 -47.97 9.78
CA ASP A 242 -8.62 -47.05 8.79
C ASP A 242 -9.04 -45.57 8.94
N MET A 243 -9.97 -45.27 9.85
CA MET A 243 -10.28 -43.87 10.22
C MET A 243 -9.29 -43.29 11.23
N GLY A 244 -8.59 -44.13 12.01
CA GLY A 244 -7.53 -43.69 12.93
C GLY A 244 -6.28 -43.22 12.19
N SER A 245 -5.86 -43.95 11.15
CA SER A 245 -4.63 -43.64 10.39
C SER A 245 -4.67 -42.26 9.71
N LYS A 246 -5.85 -41.83 9.22
CA LYS A 246 -6.06 -40.49 8.66
C LYS A 246 -6.08 -39.42 9.74
N GLN A 247 -6.75 -39.66 10.86
CA GLN A 247 -6.88 -38.67 11.94
C GLN A 247 -5.54 -38.48 12.68
N ASP A 248 -4.81 -39.57 12.97
CA ASP A 248 -3.51 -39.55 13.63
C ASP A 248 -2.43 -38.89 12.74
N MET A 249 -2.55 -39.03 11.42
CA MET A 249 -1.69 -38.34 10.46
C MET A 249 -2.03 -36.84 10.34
N GLN A 250 -3.32 -36.48 10.47
CA GLN A 250 -3.76 -35.08 10.59
C GLN A 250 -3.25 -34.46 11.90
N ASP A 251 -3.25 -35.20 13.00
CA ASP A 251 -2.71 -34.75 14.31
C ASP A 251 -1.19 -34.61 14.29
N LEU A 252 -0.46 -35.47 13.57
CA LEU A 252 0.98 -35.31 13.37
C LEU A 252 1.32 -34.07 12.52
N LEU A 253 0.49 -33.73 11.52
CA LEU A 253 0.58 -32.49 10.71
C LEU A 253 0.22 -31.23 11.52
N LEU A 254 -0.75 -31.33 12.43
CA LEU A 254 -1.14 -30.27 13.37
C LEU A 254 -0.10 -30.07 14.48
N SER A 255 0.51 -31.16 14.97
CA SER A 255 1.58 -31.17 15.99
C SER A 255 2.89 -30.54 15.52
N VAL A 256 3.09 -30.41 14.20
CA VAL A 256 4.22 -29.66 13.60
C VAL A 256 4.02 -28.14 13.68
N GLY A 257 2.89 -27.67 14.24
CA GLY A 257 2.67 -26.25 14.55
C GLY A 257 2.19 -25.42 13.38
N ILE A 258 1.67 -26.06 12.33
CA ILE A 258 1.00 -25.38 11.22
C ILE A 258 -0.49 -25.27 11.54
N VAL A 259 -0.84 -24.34 12.43
CA VAL A 259 -2.21 -23.80 12.45
C VAL A 259 -2.31 -22.80 11.31
N SER A 260 -2.35 -23.30 10.07
CA SER A 260 -2.48 -22.47 8.86
C SER A 260 -3.89 -22.61 8.28
N PRO A 261 -4.57 -21.49 7.99
CA PRO A 261 -5.84 -21.54 7.29
C PRO A 261 -5.61 -22.00 5.85
N VAL A 262 -6.10 -23.20 5.51
CA VAL A 262 -6.34 -23.74 4.14
C VAL A 262 -5.48 -23.10 3.05
N THR A 263 -4.29 -23.66 2.82
CA THR A 263 -3.43 -23.31 1.68
C THR A 263 -3.59 -24.35 0.57
N LYS A 264 -3.31 -23.95 -0.68
CA LYS A 264 -3.43 -24.84 -1.85
C LYS A 264 -2.56 -26.11 -1.73
N GLU A 265 -1.48 -26.00 -0.97
CA GLU A 265 -0.49 -27.04 -0.69
C GLU A 265 -0.96 -28.05 0.37
N THR A 266 -1.82 -27.63 1.31
CA THR A 266 -2.30 -28.48 2.43
C THR A 266 -3.64 -29.17 2.14
N ALA A 267 -4.53 -28.56 1.37
CA ALA A 267 -5.91 -29.05 1.17
C ALA A 267 -6.18 -29.73 -0.19
N GLY A 268 -5.28 -29.65 -1.17
CA GLY A 268 -5.39 -30.34 -2.45
C GLY A 268 -6.76 -30.17 -3.13
N ALA A 269 -7.50 -31.27 -3.34
CA ALA A 269 -8.81 -31.26 -4.01
C ALA A 269 -9.95 -30.62 -3.19
N LEU A 270 -9.82 -30.51 -1.86
CA LEU A 270 -10.83 -29.93 -0.96
C LEU A 270 -10.59 -28.44 -0.67
N TYR A 271 -9.49 -27.88 -1.18
CA TYR A 271 -9.10 -26.48 -1.00
C TYR A 271 -10.24 -25.52 -1.34
N HIS A 272 -10.84 -25.64 -2.53
CA HIS A 272 -11.91 -24.75 -2.96
C HIS A 272 -13.19 -24.92 -2.14
N GLN A 273 -13.46 -26.13 -1.65
CA GLN A 273 -14.63 -26.40 -0.81
C GLN A 273 -14.49 -25.74 0.56
N GLN A 274 -13.35 -25.92 1.23
CA GLN A 274 -13.09 -25.27 2.51
C GLN A 274 -13.00 -23.75 2.37
N LEU A 275 -12.36 -23.26 1.31
CA LEU A 275 -12.31 -21.84 0.99
C LEU A 275 -13.71 -21.25 0.77
N SER A 276 -14.61 -21.99 0.10
CA SER A 276 -15.99 -21.54 -0.13
C SER A 276 -16.76 -21.33 1.18
N LEU A 277 -16.57 -22.21 2.17
CA LEU A 277 -17.21 -22.10 3.48
C LEU A 277 -16.64 -20.91 4.27
N GLN A 278 -15.31 -20.80 4.33
CA GLN A 278 -14.66 -19.67 5.00
C GLN A 278 -15.06 -18.32 4.40
N LEU A 279 -15.17 -18.27 3.07
CA LEU A 279 -15.55 -17.06 2.35
C LEU A 279 -17.03 -16.72 2.60
N ALA A 280 -17.90 -17.72 2.70
CA ALA A 280 -19.29 -17.50 3.08
C ALA A 280 -19.46 -16.89 4.47
N ASP A 281 -18.75 -17.43 5.45
CA ASP A 281 -18.78 -16.93 6.83
C ASP A 281 -18.22 -15.50 6.92
N PHE A 282 -17.13 -15.23 6.20
CA PHE A 282 -16.53 -13.90 6.16
C PHE A 282 -17.46 -12.88 5.50
N VAL A 283 -18.05 -13.21 4.36
CA VAL A 283 -18.84 -12.27 3.55
C VAL A 283 -20.13 -11.85 4.22
N ARG A 284 -20.68 -12.67 5.15
CA ARG A 284 -21.92 -12.34 5.85
C ARG A 284 -21.90 -10.93 6.47
N ILE A 285 -20.86 -10.58 7.22
CA ILE A 285 -20.78 -9.29 7.94
C ILE A 285 -20.61 -8.10 6.98
N PRO A 286 -19.66 -8.10 6.03
CA PRO A 286 -19.54 -7.03 5.04
C PRO A 286 -20.79 -6.87 4.17
N LEU A 287 -21.49 -7.96 3.85
CA LEU A 287 -22.67 -7.94 2.98
C LEU A 287 -23.88 -7.34 3.69
N GLU A 288 -24.08 -7.64 4.98
CA GLU A 288 -25.10 -6.98 5.82
C GLU A 288 -24.85 -5.46 5.90
N LYS A 289 -23.58 -5.04 6.02
CA LYS A 289 -23.21 -3.62 6.03
C LYS A 289 -23.39 -2.92 4.67
N ALA A 290 -23.28 -3.67 3.57
CA ALA A 290 -23.38 -3.16 2.20
C ALA A 290 -24.78 -3.27 1.60
N GLY A 291 -25.82 -3.50 2.42
CA GLY A 291 -27.21 -3.55 1.94
C GLY A 291 -27.59 -4.84 1.21
N GLY A 292 -26.85 -5.94 1.41
CA GLY A 292 -27.20 -7.26 0.89
C GLY A 292 -26.61 -7.62 -0.48
N MET A 293 -25.85 -6.72 -1.10
CA MET A 293 -25.15 -6.98 -2.37
C MET A 293 -23.76 -6.31 -2.40
N MET A 294 -22.77 -7.01 -2.95
CA MET A 294 -21.40 -6.49 -3.05
C MET A 294 -20.70 -7.01 -4.30
N ALA A 295 -19.84 -6.19 -4.91
CA ALA A 295 -19.07 -6.61 -6.07
C ALA A 295 -18.03 -7.67 -5.69
N LEU A 296 -17.83 -8.67 -6.56
CA LEU A 296 -16.86 -9.73 -6.30
C LEU A 296 -15.43 -9.18 -6.12
N VAL A 297 -15.10 -8.11 -6.83
CA VAL A 297 -13.79 -7.43 -6.72
C VAL A 297 -13.59 -6.82 -5.33
N ASP A 298 -14.64 -6.24 -4.74
CA ASP A 298 -14.57 -5.67 -3.40
C ASP A 298 -14.42 -6.77 -2.35
N VAL A 299 -15.13 -7.90 -2.53
CA VAL A 299 -14.97 -9.09 -1.69
C VAL A 299 -13.54 -9.62 -1.75
N TYR A 300 -12.98 -9.75 -2.95
CA TYR A 300 -11.59 -10.17 -3.15
C TYR A 300 -10.62 -9.27 -2.37
N CYS A 301 -10.78 -7.95 -2.49
CA CYS A 301 -9.95 -6.99 -1.78
C CYS A 301 -10.12 -7.09 -0.25
N LEU A 302 -11.35 -7.20 0.23
CA LEU A 302 -11.66 -7.29 1.67
C LEU A 302 -11.11 -8.58 2.28
N PHE A 303 -11.29 -9.71 1.60
CA PHE A 303 -10.84 -11.01 2.08
C PHE A 303 -9.32 -11.07 2.16
N ASN A 304 -8.62 -10.67 1.09
CA ASN A 304 -7.16 -10.65 1.08
C ASN A 304 -6.57 -9.64 2.07
N ARG A 305 -7.24 -8.49 2.28
CA ARG A 305 -6.84 -7.53 3.31
C ARG A 305 -7.02 -8.07 4.72
N ALA A 306 -8.03 -8.92 4.95
CA ALA A 306 -8.24 -9.57 6.24
C ALA A 306 -7.24 -10.71 6.50
N ARG A 307 -6.79 -11.42 5.45
CA ARG A 307 -5.79 -12.51 5.57
C ARG A 307 -4.35 -12.02 5.77
N GLY A 308 -3.95 -10.89 5.18
CA GLY A 308 -2.62 -10.29 5.38
C GLY A 308 -1.50 -10.96 4.58
N THR A 309 -1.05 -12.14 4.99
CA THR A 309 0.15 -12.81 4.43
C THR A 309 -0.16 -13.96 3.47
N GLU A 310 -1.34 -14.57 3.55
CA GLU A 310 -1.75 -15.72 2.73
C GLU A 310 -2.82 -15.32 1.71
N LEU A 311 -2.39 -14.58 0.69
CA LEU A 311 -3.26 -14.03 -0.35
C LEU A 311 -3.84 -15.14 -1.24
N ILE A 312 -5.07 -14.92 -1.70
CA ILE A 312 -5.76 -15.78 -2.65
C ILE A 312 -5.71 -15.18 -4.04
N SER A 313 -5.63 -16.04 -5.06
CA SER A 313 -5.72 -15.62 -6.44
C SER A 313 -7.18 -15.31 -6.84
N PRO A 314 -7.42 -14.38 -7.79
CA PRO A 314 -8.78 -14.08 -8.23
C PRO A 314 -9.54 -15.30 -8.78
N GLU A 315 -8.82 -16.23 -9.42
CA GLU A 315 -9.40 -17.45 -9.97
C GLU A 315 -9.85 -18.42 -8.87
N ASP A 316 -9.02 -18.62 -7.84
CA ASP A 316 -9.36 -19.51 -6.72
C ASP A 316 -10.60 -19.00 -5.96
N LEU A 317 -10.75 -17.67 -5.82
CA LEU A 317 -11.93 -17.04 -5.23
C LEU A 317 -13.17 -17.25 -6.10
N LEU A 318 -13.05 -17.12 -7.43
CA LEU A 318 -14.14 -17.41 -8.36
C LEU A 318 -14.60 -18.87 -8.28
N GLN A 319 -13.65 -19.82 -8.28
CA GLN A 319 -13.94 -21.24 -8.16
C GLN A 319 -14.63 -21.54 -6.83
N ALA A 320 -14.16 -20.96 -5.72
CA ALA A 320 -14.79 -21.10 -4.41
C ALA A 320 -16.23 -20.57 -4.40
N CYS A 321 -16.48 -19.38 -4.98
CA CYS A 321 -17.83 -18.81 -5.06
C CYS A 321 -18.77 -19.62 -5.96
N SER A 322 -18.26 -20.29 -7.00
CA SER A 322 -19.08 -21.15 -7.86
C SER A 322 -19.60 -22.40 -7.15
N LEU A 323 -18.93 -22.83 -6.08
CA LEU A 323 -19.36 -23.98 -5.28
C LEU A 323 -20.57 -23.66 -4.39
N TRP A 324 -20.90 -22.39 -4.16
CA TRP A 324 -22.09 -22.01 -3.39
C TRP A 324 -23.42 -22.38 -4.07
N GLU A 325 -23.43 -22.69 -5.36
CA GLU A 325 -24.61 -23.28 -6.00
C GLU A 325 -24.88 -24.72 -5.51
N LYS A 326 -23.83 -25.42 -5.10
CA LYS A 326 -23.88 -26.83 -4.67
C LYS A 326 -23.95 -26.98 -3.15
N VAL A 327 -23.44 -26.00 -2.42
CA VAL A 327 -23.44 -25.97 -0.95
C VAL A 327 -24.55 -25.04 -0.49
N ASP A 328 -25.45 -25.50 0.38
CA ASP A 328 -26.57 -24.67 0.84
C ASP A 328 -26.12 -23.59 1.83
N VAL A 329 -25.64 -22.48 1.27
CA VAL A 329 -25.12 -21.32 1.99
C VAL A 329 -26.07 -20.13 1.81
N PRO A 330 -26.23 -19.20 2.78
CA PRO A 330 -27.11 -18.03 2.64
C PRO A 330 -26.68 -17.00 1.57
N VAL A 331 -25.52 -17.18 0.93
CA VAL A 331 -25.00 -16.30 -0.12
C VAL A 331 -24.97 -16.99 -1.47
N MET A 332 -25.10 -16.21 -2.54
CA MET A 332 -25.05 -16.68 -3.92
C MET A 332 -24.18 -15.78 -4.79
N LEU A 333 -23.52 -16.39 -5.77
CA LEU A 333 -22.81 -15.68 -6.84
C LEU A 333 -23.80 -15.38 -7.97
N ARG A 334 -23.86 -14.12 -8.40
CA ARG A 334 -24.69 -13.68 -9.50
C ARG A 334 -23.87 -12.92 -10.54
N LYS A 335 -24.31 -12.99 -11.79
CA LYS A 335 -23.75 -12.23 -12.91
C LYS A 335 -24.82 -11.30 -13.48
N PHE A 336 -24.48 -10.03 -13.69
CA PHE A 336 -25.28 -9.06 -14.44
C PHE A 336 -25.05 -9.18 -15.94
N ASP A 337 -25.96 -8.61 -16.74
CA ASP A 337 -25.88 -8.61 -18.21
C ASP A 337 -24.62 -7.88 -18.73
N SER A 338 -24.14 -6.87 -17.99
CA SER A 338 -22.87 -6.19 -18.23
C SER A 338 -21.64 -7.07 -18.05
N GLY A 339 -21.79 -8.27 -17.48
CA GLY A 339 -20.71 -9.18 -17.13
C GLY A 339 -20.14 -8.99 -15.72
N VAL A 340 -20.59 -7.98 -14.98
CA VAL A 340 -20.19 -7.76 -13.58
C VAL A 340 -20.69 -8.91 -12.71
N LYS A 341 -19.78 -9.50 -11.94
CA LYS A 341 -20.09 -10.55 -10.96
C LYS A 341 -20.25 -9.95 -9.57
N VAL A 342 -21.32 -10.30 -8.90
CA VAL A 342 -21.66 -9.83 -7.55
C VAL A 342 -22.02 -10.98 -6.64
N ILE A 343 -21.83 -10.76 -5.35
CA ILE A 343 -22.29 -11.66 -4.31
C ILE A 343 -23.51 -11.02 -3.66
N GLN A 344 -24.57 -11.80 -3.51
CA GLN A 344 -25.87 -11.37 -3.01
C GLN A 344 -26.36 -12.37 -1.95
N THR A 345 -27.09 -11.89 -0.93
CA THR A 345 -27.79 -12.79 -0.01
C THR A 345 -29.00 -13.42 -0.70
N LYS A 346 -29.33 -14.68 -0.38
CA LYS A 346 -30.55 -15.34 -0.88
C LYS A 346 -31.84 -14.59 -0.51
N THR A 347 -31.80 -13.79 0.56
CA THR A 347 -32.91 -12.95 1.03
C THR A 347 -33.11 -11.69 0.22
N HIS A 348 -32.10 -11.24 -0.53
CA HIS A 348 -32.20 -10.01 -1.30
C HIS A 348 -32.88 -10.35 -2.63
N SER A 349 -34.13 -9.94 -2.82
CA SER A 349 -34.87 -10.17 -4.06
C SER A 349 -34.79 -8.95 -4.99
N ASP A 350 -34.73 -9.21 -6.29
CA ASP A 350 -34.73 -8.14 -7.29
C ASP A 350 -36.05 -7.37 -7.32
N GLU A 351 -37.15 -8.05 -7.00
CA GLU A 351 -38.49 -7.46 -7.00
C GLU A 351 -38.62 -6.38 -5.93
N GLU A 352 -38.08 -6.61 -4.74
CA GLU A 352 -38.02 -5.59 -3.68
C GLU A 352 -37.18 -4.39 -4.09
N VAL A 353 -36.04 -4.62 -4.75
CA VAL A 353 -35.18 -3.54 -5.26
C VAL A 353 -35.93 -2.72 -6.31
N PHE A 354 -36.61 -3.38 -7.26
CA PHE A 354 -37.40 -2.71 -8.26
C PHE A 354 -38.59 -1.95 -7.67
N ALA A 355 -39.22 -2.45 -6.61
CA ALA A 355 -40.28 -1.73 -5.89
C ALA A 355 -39.73 -0.47 -5.19
N ARG A 356 -38.54 -0.54 -4.58
CA ARG A 356 -37.87 0.62 -3.99
C ARG A 356 -37.47 1.65 -5.03
N ILE A 357 -36.93 1.22 -6.18
CA ILE A 357 -36.59 2.10 -7.29
C ILE A 357 -37.85 2.75 -7.88
N SER A 358 -38.94 1.99 -8.03
CA SER A 358 -40.20 2.51 -8.55
C SER A 358 -40.82 3.55 -7.61
N SER A 359 -40.79 3.31 -6.29
CA SER A 359 -41.26 4.30 -5.31
C SER A 359 -40.36 5.54 -5.26
N LEU A 360 -39.06 5.40 -5.50
CA LEU A 360 -38.16 6.53 -5.69
C LEU A 360 -38.51 7.35 -6.94
N ALA A 361 -38.84 6.67 -8.05
CA ALA A 361 -39.17 7.30 -9.32
C ALA A 361 -40.51 8.04 -9.31
N GLN A 362 -41.43 7.68 -8.42
CA GLN A 362 -42.71 8.37 -8.23
C GLN A 362 -42.61 9.65 -7.37
N LYS A 363 -41.47 9.92 -6.73
CA LYS A 363 -41.30 11.16 -5.95
C LYS A 363 -41.28 12.38 -6.89
N PRO A 364 -41.84 13.53 -6.46
CA PRO A 364 -41.95 14.72 -7.33
C PRO A 364 -40.59 15.24 -7.82
N ASP A 365 -39.55 15.19 -6.98
CA ASP A 365 -38.19 15.61 -7.36
C ASP A 365 -37.58 14.67 -8.43
N ALA A 366 -37.85 13.38 -8.34
CA ALA A 366 -37.38 12.37 -9.29
C ALA A 366 -38.16 12.39 -10.61
N LEU A 367 -39.46 12.74 -10.58
CA LEU A 367 -40.27 12.93 -11.78
C LEU A 367 -39.79 14.12 -12.61
N GLN A 368 -39.29 15.17 -11.95
CA GLN A 368 -38.83 16.39 -12.62
C GLN A 368 -37.37 16.28 -13.08
N LYS A 369 -36.46 15.85 -12.19
CA LYS A 369 -35.02 15.83 -12.46
C LYS A 369 -34.48 14.47 -12.88
N GLY A 370 -35.25 13.39 -12.76
CA GLY A 370 -34.78 12.03 -13.00
C GLY A 370 -33.86 11.52 -11.89
N ILE A 371 -33.72 10.21 -11.83
CA ILE A 371 -32.86 9.51 -10.86
C ILE A 371 -31.46 9.36 -11.43
N SER A 372 -30.44 9.85 -10.72
CA SER A 372 -29.06 9.51 -11.03
C SER A 372 -28.65 8.19 -10.36
N PRO A 373 -27.63 7.47 -10.88
CA PRO A 373 -27.08 6.29 -10.22
C PRO A 373 -26.63 6.55 -8.77
N SER A 374 -26.18 7.77 -8.47
CA SER A 374 -25.80 8.18 -7.13
C SER A 374 -27.01 8.29 -6.18
N ASP A 375 -28.12 8.86 -6.65
CA ASP A 375 -29.34 9.00 -5.84
C ASP A 375 -29.97 7.63 -5.54
N ALA A 376 -29.94 6.73 -6.53
CA ALA A 376 -30.34 5.34 -6.34
C ALA A 376 -29.41 4.62 -5.35
N ALA A 377 -28.10 4.86 -5.41
CA ALA A 377 -27.13 4.30 -4.47
C ALA A 377 -27.40 4.73 -3.02
N PHE A 378 -27.69 6.02 -2.79
CA PHE A 378 -28.05 6.51 -1.45
C PHE A 378 -29.35 5.89 -0.92
N THR A 379 -30.34 5.71 -1.80
CA THR A 379 -31.64 5.15 -1.39
C THR A 379 -31.56 3.64 -1.10
N LEU A 380 -30.75 2.91 -1.88
CA LEU A 380 -30.58 1.46 -1.74
C LEU A 380 -29.48 1.07 -0.76
N GLY A 381 -28.57 1.99 -0.39
CA GLY A 381 -27.44 1.70 0.50
C GLY A 381 -26.35 0.84 -0.16
N ILE A 382 -26.25 0.86 -1.49
CA ILE A 382 -25.30 0.05 -2.27
C ILE A 382 -24.30 0.94 -3.01
N ALA A 383 -23.24 0.34 -3.56
CA ALA A 383 -22.26 1.07 -4.36
C ALA A 383 -22.89 1.67 -5.64
N PRO A 384 -22.49 2.89 -6.07
CA PRO A 384 -23.04 3.53 -7.27
C PRO A 384 -22.91 2.72 -8.56
N ALA A 385 -21.85 1.93 -8.68
CA ALA A 385 -21.67 1.02 -9.81
C ALA A 385 -22.78 -0.05 -9.86
N LEU A 386 -23.15 -0.62 -8.71
CA LEU A 386 -24.22 -1.62 -8.61
C LEU A 386 -25.60 -0.99 -8.78
N ALA A 387 -25.81 0.20 -8.23
CA ALA A 387 -27.05 0.95 -8.43
C ALA A 387 -27.31 1.22 -9.92
N LYS A 388 -26.26 1.56 -10.69
CA LYS A 388 -26.36 1.70 -12.15
C LYS A 388 -26.84 0.40 -12.83
N GLU A 389 -26.28 -0.75 -12.46
CA GLU A 389 -26.69 -2.05 -13.02
C GLU A 389 -28.16 -2.38 -12.68
N HIS A 390 -28.61 -2.07 -11.46
CA HIS A 390 -30.02 -2.23 -11.09
C HIS A 390 -30.97 -1.31 -11.90
N LEU A 391 -30.56 -0.08 -12.17
CA LEU A 391 -31.34 0.84 -13.00
C LEU A 391 -31.42 0.36 -14.47
N LEU A 392 -30.30 -0.16 -15.01
CA LEU A 392 -30.28 -0.77 -16.34
C LEU A 392 -31.16 -2.02 -16.41
N ASN A 393 -31.16 -2.86 -15.37
CA ASN A 393 -32.06 -4.02 -15.31
C ASN A 393 -33.54 -3.59 -15.21
N ALA A 394 -33.84 -2.52 -14.46
CA ALA A 394 -35.19 -1.98 -14.37
C ALA A 394 -35.68 -1.43 -15.72
N GLU A 395 -34.80 -0.80 -16.48
CA GLU A 395 -35.06 -0.39 -17.86
C GLU A 395 -35.27 -1.58 -18.81
N ASN A 396 -34.46 -2.64 -18.71
CA ASN A 396 -34.66 -3.86 -19.51
C ASN A 396 -36.04 -4.49 -19.27
N LYS A 397 -36.61 -4.30 -18.06
CA LYS A 397 -37.99 -4.71 -17.73
C LYS A 397 -39.05 -3.69 -18.18
N GLY A 398 -38.67 -2.56 -18.77
CA GLY A 398 -39.56 -1.50 -19.22
C GLY A 398 -40.13 -0.64 -18.10
N LEU A 399 -39.55 -0.65 -16.88
CA LEU A 399 -40.01 0.18 -15.75
C LEU A 399 -39.49 1.61 -15.83
N LEU A 400 -38.27 1.77 -16.35
CA LEU A 400 -37.58 3.05 -16.46
C LEU A 400 -37.18 3.32 -17.91
N CYS A 401 -36.98 4.60 -18.22
CA CYS A 401 -36.40 5.06 -19.47
C CYS A 401 -35.11 5.83 -19.18
N ARG A 402 -34.07 5.62 -19.99
CA ARG A 402 -32.83 6.39 -19.91
C ARG A 402 -32.93 7.71 -20.66
N ASP A 403 -32.38 8.75 -20.08
CA ASP A 403 -32.05 10.01 -20.75
C ASP A 403 -30.53 10.21 -20.67
N VAL A 404 -29.90 10.39 -21.83
CA VAL A 404 -28.46 10.60 -21.97
C VAL A 404 -28.27 11.97 -22.58
N SER A 405 -28.14 12.95 -21.69
CA SER A 405 -27.94 14.35 -22.06
C SER A 405 -26.54 14.82 -21.64
N PRO A 406 -26.01 15.91 -22.22
CA PRO A 406 -24.75 16.50 -21.76
C PRO A 406 -24.79 16.88 -20.27
N ASP A 407 -25.99 17.15 -19.74
CA ASP A 407 -26.24 17.44 -18.33
C ASP A 407 -26.16 16.20 -17.41
N GLY A 408 -26.16 14.98 -17.98
CA GLY A 408 -25.89 13.76 -17.23
C GLY A 408 -26.66 12.53 -17.71
N PHE A 409 -26.37 11.41 -17.03
CA PHE A 409 -27.01 10.12 -17.24
C PHE A 409 -28.09 9.90 -16.19
N ARG A 410 -29.36 9.96 -16.60
CA ARG A 410 -30.52 9.96 -15.71
C ARG A 410 -31.56 8.93 -16.14
N PHE A 411 -32.31 8.42 -15.18
CA PHE A 411 -33.42 7.51 -15.42
C PHE A 411 -34.73 8.14 -14.98
N PHE A 412 -35.76 7.98 -15.81
CA PHE A 412 -37.11 8.45 -15.56
C PHE A 412 -38.07 7.26 -15.51
N ILE A 413 -39.22 7.43 -14.86
CA ILE A 413 -40.26 6.42 -14.92
C ILE A 413 -40.77 6.29 -16.35
N ASN A 414 -41.05 5.06 -16.79
CA ASN A 414 -41.54 4.83 -18.14
C ASN A 414 -43.01 5.26 -18.28
N LEU A 415 -43.20 6.50 -18.75
CA LEU A 415 -44.52 7.06 -19.05
C LEU A 415 -45.10 6.55 -20.38
N PHE A 416 -44.27 6.00 -21.27
CA PHE A 416 -44.71 5.58 -22.61
C PHE A 416 -45.73 4.44 -22.57
N ASN A 417 -45.68 3.61 -21.52
CA ASN A 417 -46.65 2.52 -21.34
C ASN A 417 -48.09 3.03 -21.12
N GLU A 418 -48.28 4.26 -20.63
CA GLU A 418 -49.61 4.83 -20.41
C GLU A 418 -50.17 5.58 -21.63
N ILE A 419 -49.31 5.90 -22.61
CA ILE A 419 -49.67 6.65 -23.82
C ILE A 419 -50.33 5.71 -24.82
N ASP A 420 -51.58 5.99 -25.16
CA ASP A 420 -52.28 5.28 -26.22
C ASP A 420 -51.85 5.85 -27.58
N ALA A 421 -51.22 5.01 -28.42
CA ALA A 421 -50.75 5.39 -29.74
C ALA A 421 -51.88 5.83 -30.68
N GLN A 422 -53.13 5.38 -30.43
CA GLN A 422 -54.28 5.76 -31.23
C GLN A 422 -54.90 7.09 -30.77
N ASN A 423 -54.58 7.56 -29.57
CA ASN A 423 -55.22 8.69 -28.94
C ASN A 423 -54.24 9.53 -28.10
N ILE A 424 -53.18 10.01 -28.77
CA ILE A 424 -52.04 10.73 -28.17
C ILE A 424 -52.47 11.99 -27.40
N TYR A 425 -53.59 12.61 -27.79
CA TYR A 425 -54.09 13.84 -27.20
C TYR A 425 -55.05 13.63 -26.02
N THR A 426 -55.47 12.39 -25.74
CA THR A 426 -56.43 12.10 -24.67
C THR A 426 -55.69 11.90 -23.35
N GLN A 427 -55.77 12.90 -22.47
CA GLN A 427 -55.21 12.80 -21.13
C GLN A 427 -56.08 11.87 -20.27
N LYS A 428 -55.48 10.79 -19.74
CA LYS A 428 -56.15 9.97 -18.73
C LYS A 428 -56.26 10.78 -17.43
N PRO A 429 -57.44 10.83 -16.77
CA PRO A 429 -57.64 11.64 -15.56
C PRO A 429 -56.93 11.07 -14.31
N HIS A 430 -56.29 9.90 -14.43
CA HIS A 430 -55.55 9.20 -13.38
C HIS A 430 -54.38 8.45 -14.03
N GLY A 431 -53.24 8.38 -13.34
CA GLY A 431 -52.04 7.69 -13.82
C GLY A 431 -50.74 8.44 -13.53
N LEU A 432 -49.62 7.82 -13.86
CA LEU A 432 -48.27 8.39 -13.72
C LEU A 432 -48.09 9.61 -14.63
N TYR A 433 -48.71 9.60 -15.81
CA TYR A 433 -48.69 10.73 -16.75
C TYR A 433 -49.38 11.97 -16.17
N HIS A 434 -50.53 11.81 -15.53
CA HIS A 434 -51.24 12.92 -14.87
C HIS A 434 -50.44 13.46 -13.67
N ALA A 435 -49.85 12.56 -12.85
CA ALA A 435 -49.01 12.97 -11.73
C ALA A 435 -47.78 13.76 -12.19
N TRP A 436 -47.16 13.34 -13.30
CA TRP A 436 -46.05 14.07 -13.91
C TRP A 436 -46.47 15.45 -14.42
N ILE A 437 -47.62 15.57 -15.11
CA ILE A 437 -48.15 16.88 -15.55
C ILE A 437 -48.37 17.82 -14.37
N SER A 438 -49.00 17.35 -13.29
CA SER A 438 -49.24 18.17 -12.09
C SER A 438 -47.94 18.70 -11.48
N VAL A 439 -46.88 17.88 -11.45
CA VAL A 439 -45.57 18.28 -10.94
C VAL A 439 -44.86 19.23 -11.90
N ALA A 440 -44.91 18.97 -13.20
CA ALA A 440 -44.29 19.82 -14.22
C ALA A 440 -44.93 21.22 -14.25
N MET A 441 -46.26 21.29 -14.18
CA MET A 441 -47.02 22.54 -14.15
C MET A 441 -46.83 23.33 -12.85
N ALA A 442 -46.55 22.66 -11.72
CA ALA A 442 -46.23 23.32 -10.45
C ALA A 442 -44.81 23.92 -10.40
N SER A 443 -43.97 23.65 -11.41
CA SER A 443 -42.59 24.14 -11.47
C SER A 443 -42.36 25.30 -12.45
N GLN A 444 -43.39 25.67 -13.22
CA GLN A 444 -43.46 26.92 -13.99
C GLN A 444 -43.92 28.05 -13.06
#